data_AF-A0A8H3LEI5-F1
#
_entry.id   AF-A0A8H3LEI5-F1
#
_cell.length_a   1.000
_cell.length_b   1.000
_cell.length_c   1.000
_cell.angle_alpha   90.00
_cell.angle_beta   90.00
_cell.angle_gamma   90.00
#
_symmetry.space_group_name_H-M   'P 1'
#
loop_
_entity.id
_entity.type
_entity.pdbx_description
1 polymer ?
#
loop_
_entity_poly.entity_id
_entity_poly.type
_entity_poly.pdbx_seq_one_letter_code
_entity_poly.pdbx_strand_id
1 'polypeptide(L)'
;MSSKNYEKETRGTPPYVQNNNTCRIKKKTSRESLKKNKDRQLSIFNAKFTLNNVPCEIEYDLSEISLENLHNLAIFTTQNSSNDNKGDA
;
A
#
# COMPACT_ATOMS: atom_id res chain seq x y z
N MET A 1 46.82 3.01 48.56
CA MET A 1 45.64 2.28 48.06
C MET A 1 44.90 3.22 47.13
N SER A 2 44.77 2.89 45.85
CA SER A 2 44.16 3.76 44.82
C SER A 2 42.74 3.25 44.51
N SER A 3 41.74 4.11 44.67
CA SER A 3 40.34 3.79 44.40
C SER A 3 40.06 3.94 42.90
N LYS A 4 39.67 2.83 42.25
CA LYS A 4 39.25 2.83 40.84
C LYS A 4 37.82 3.38 40.75
N ASN A 5 37.65 4.54 40.12
CA ASN A 5 36.33 5.02 39.72
C ASN A 5 35.85 4.19 38.53
N TYR A 6 34.83 3.37 38.73
CA TYR A 6 34.09 2.73 37.65
C TYR A 6 33.07 3.75 37.11
N GLU A 7 33.32 4.26 35.90
CA GLU A 7 32.29 4.95 35.13
C GLU A 7 31.17 3.95 34.79
N LYS A 8 29.92 4.41 34.89
CA LYS A 8 28.76 3.60 34.54
C LYS A 8 28.53 3.78 33.04
N GLU A 9 28.85 2.75 32.26
CA GLU A 9 28.41 2.67 30.87
C GLU A 9 26.88 2.65 30.83
N THR A 10 26.29 3.75 30.36
CA THR A 10 24.90 3.72 29.94
C THR A 10 24.83 2.83 28.71
N ARG A 11 23.96 1.82 28.75
CA ARG A 11 23.71 0.91 27.63
C ARG A 11 23.26 1.76 26.44
N GLY A 12 24.21 2.10 25.57
CA GLY A 12 23.96 2.85 24.36
C GLY A 12 22.93 2.10 23.54
N THR A 13 21.84 2.77 23.18
CA THR A 13 20.94 2.32 22.13
C THR A 13 21.81 2.01 20.90
N PRO A 14 21.76 0.78 20.34
CA PRO A 14 22.51 0.50 19.12
C PRO A 14 22.05 1.48 18.04
N PRO A 15 22.96 2.00 17.20
CA PRO A 15 22.57 2.91 16.15
C PRO A 15 21.64 2.16 15.21
N TYR A 16 20.36 2.53 15.21
CA TYR A 16 19.48 2.14 14.11
C TYR A 16 20.09 2.72 12.84
N VAL A 17 20.62 1.85 11.99
CA VAL A 17 21.13 2.24 10.68
C VAL A 17 19.93 2.67 9.85
N GLN A 18 19.65 3.96 9.89
CA GLN A 18 18.66 4.60 9.04
C GLN A 18 19.23 4.61 7.62
N ASN A 19 18.89 3.61 6.83
CA ASN A 19 19.26 3.53 5.43
C ASN A 19 18.45 4.59 4.66
N ASN A 20 18.96 5.82 4.64
CA ASN A 20 18.49 6.85 3.75
C ASN A 20 18.92 6.49 2.32
N ASN A 21 18.35 5.44 1.74
CA ASN A 21 18.26 5.34 0.29
C ASN A 21 17.32 6.47 -0.14
N THR A 22 17.89 7.67 -0.22
CA THR A 22 17.26 8.80 -0.89
C THR A 22 16.98 8.33 -2.31
N CYS A 23 15.76 7.88 -2.55
CA CYS A 23 15.22 7.75 -3.88
C CYS A 23 15.32 9.15 -4.47
N ARG A 24 16.42 9.42 -5.19
CA ARG A 24 16.58 10.61 -6.00
C ARG A 24 15.53 10.47 -7.09
N ILE A 25 14.32 10.92 -6.79
CA ILE A 25 13.28 11.16 -7.79
C ILE A 25 13.86 12.27 -8.65
N LYS A 26 14.61 11.90 -9.68
CA LYS A 26 14.98 12.81 -10.75
C LYS A 26 13.65 13.25 -11.35
N LYS A 27 13.29 14.51 -11.09
CA LYS A 27 12.09 15.14 -11.66
C LYS A 27 12.30 15.23 -13.16
N LYS A 28 11.92 14.17 -13.89
CA LYS A 28 11.94 14.13 -15.34
C LYS A 28 10.78 15.02 -15.80
N THR A 29 11.06 16.28 -16.08
CA THR A 29 10.13 17.17 -16.77
C THR A 29 10.06 16.76 -18.25
N SER A 30 9.40 15.64 -18.53
CA SER A 30 8.82 15.44 -19.85
C SER A 30 7.62 16.39 -19.93
N ARG A 31 7.80 17.50 -20.65
CA ARG A 31 6.68 18.25 -21.24
C ARG A 31 6.22 17.53 -22.49
N GLU A 32 5.91 16.25 -22.38
CA GLU A 32 4.99 15.64 -23.34
C GLU A 32 3.61 16.02 -22.85
N SER A 33 2.82 16.65 -23.71
CA SER A 33 1.40 16.82 -23.48
C SER A 33 0.80 15.42 -23.32
N LEU A 34 0.76 14.91 -22.08
CA LEU A 34 -0.02 13.74 -21.72
C LEU A 34 -1.42 14.08 -22.20
N LYS A 35 -1.89 13.37 -23.23
CA LYS A 35 -3.30 13.39 -23.61
C LYS A 35 -4.04 12.87 -22.37
N LYS A 36 -4.48 13.77 -21.48
CA LYS A 36 -5.14 13.52 -20.18
C LYS A 36 -6.50 12.80 -20.29
N ASN A 37 -6.76 12.13 -21.40
CA ASN A 37 -8.10 11.69 -21.78
C ASN A 37 -8.29 10.17 -21.69
N LYS A 38 -7.25 9.40 -21.28
CA LYS A 38 -7.35 7.94 -21.13
C LYS A 38 -7.37 7.47 -19.68
N ASP A 39 -6.78 8.24 -18.76
CA ASP A 39 -6.66 7.85 -17.35
C ASP A 39 -8.03 7.84 -16.65
N ARG A 40 -8.92 8.79 -16.99
CA ARG A 40 -10.30 8.84 -16.46
C ARG A 40 -11.12 7.59 -16.77
N GLN A 41 -10.82 6.89 -17.87
CA GLN A 41 -11.58 5.72 -18.27
C GLN A 41 -11.23 4.49 -17.43
N LEU A 42 -10.05 4.47 -16.80
CA LEU A 42 -9.60 3.40 -15.90
C LEU A 42 -10.03 3.64 -14.45
N SER A 43 -10.47 4.85 -14.11
CA SER A 43 -10.93 5.19 -12.77
C SER A 43 -12.39 4.81 -12.52
N ILE A 44 -13.22 4.66 -13.54
CA ILE A 44 -14.64 4.38 -13.35
C ILE A 44 -14.87 2.87 -13.30
N PHE A 45 -15.32 2.38 -12.14
CA PHE A 45 -15.73 1.01 -11.95
C PHE A 45 -17.24 0.88 -12.15
N ASN A 46 -17.63 0.11 -13.15
CA ASN A 46 -19.03 -0.22 -13.43
C ASN A 46 -19.27 -1.70 -13.15
N ALA A 47 -20.27 -1.99 -12.32
CA ALA A 47 -20.71 -3.36 -12.06
C ALA A 47 -22.23 -3.49 -12.20
N LYS A 48 -22.63 -4.63 -12.74
CA LYS A 48 -24.04 -5.04 -12.83
C LYS A 48 -24.22 -6.30 -12.01
N PHE A 49 -25.19 -6.30 -11.12
CA PHE A 49 -25.49 -7.43 -10.26
C PHE A 49 -26.99 -7.47 -9.96
N THR A 50 -27.47 -8.61 -9.47
CA THR A 50 -28.88 -8.79 -9.12
C THR A 50 -29.01 -8.86 -7.61
N LEU A 51 -29.86 -8.02 -7.03
CA LEU A 51 -30.18 -8.03 -5.61
C LEU A 51 -31.66 -8.35 -5.45
N ASN A 52 -32.00 -9.45 -4.79
CA ASN A 52 -33.40 -9.89 -4.61
C ASN A 52 -34.19 -9.99 -5.93
N ASN A 53 -33.57 -10.55 -6.97
CA ASN A 53 -34.11 -10.65 -8.33
C ASN A 53 -34.33 -9.30 -9.05
N VAL A 54 -33.85 -8.19 -8.47
CA VAL A 54 -33.87 -6.86 -9.10
C VAL A 54 -32.49 -6.59 -9.72
N PRO A 55 -32.40 -6.31 -11.02
CA PRO A 55 -31.13 -5.92 -11.63
C PRO A 55 -30.72 -4.53 -11.14
N CYS A 56 -29.47 -4.41 -10.72
CA CYS A 56 -28.86 -3.19 -10.22
C CYS A 56 -27.56 -2.90 -10.98
N GLU A 57 -27.29 -1.61 -11.15
CA GLU A 57 -26.06 -1.11 -11.76
C GLU A 57 -25.43 -0.12 -10.78
N ILE A 58 -24.11 -0.22 -10.61
CA ILE A 58 -23.33 0.72 -9.79
C ILE A 58 -22.18 1.27 -10.62
N GLU A 59 -22.01 2.58 -10.56
CA GLU A 59 -20.88 3.32 -11.11
C GLU A 59 -20.13 3.95 -9.94
N TYR A 60 -18.83 3.66 -9.82
CA TYR A 60 -17.99 4.17 -8.75
C TYR A 60 -16.71 4.79 -9.31
N ASP A 61 -16.44 6.04 -8.97
CA ASP A 61 -15.21 6.72 -9.37
C ASP A 61 -14.07 6.42 -8.38
N LEU A 62 -13.11 5.61 -8.83
CA LEU A 62 -11.89 5.25 -8.11
C LEU A 62 -10.81 6.34 -8.17
N SER A 63 -11.03 7.47 -8.87
CA SER A 63 -10.04 8.56 -8.98
C SER A 63 -9.67 9.15 -7.62
N GLU A 64 -10.59 9.11 -6.66
CA GLU A 64 -10.42 9.66 -5.31
C GLU A 64 -10.52 8.57 -4.23
N ILE A 65 -10.11 7.34 -4.55
CA ILE A 65 -10.12 6.27 -3.54
C ILE A 65 -9.24 6.65 -2.34
N SER A 66 -9.84 6.65 -1.15
CA SER A 66 -9.10 6.91 0.09
C SER A 66 -8.17 5.74 0.42
N LEU A 67 -7.10 6.03 1.17
CA LEU A 67 -6.19 4.99 1.64
C LEU A 67 -6.90 3.94 2.51
N GLU A 68 -7.90 4.36 3.28
CA GLU A 68 -8.71 3.48 4.12
C GLU A 68 -9.59 2.55 3.29
N ASN A 69 -10.23 3.05 2.22
CA ASN A 69 -11.01 2.22 1.30
C ASN A 69 -10.12 1.20 0.59
N LEU A 70 -8.91 1.59 0.21
CA LEU A 70 -7.93 0.69 -0.40
C LEU A 70 -7.48 -0.40 0.58
N HIS A 71 -7.23 -0.04 1.84
CA HIS A 71 -6.84 -0.98 2.89
C HIS A 71 -7.96 -2.01 3.15
N ASN A 72 -9.21 -1.56 3.26
CA ASN A 72 -10.36 -2.45 3.43
C ASN A 72 -10.52 -3.39 2.23
N LEU A 73 -10.36 -2.89 1.00
CA LEU A 73 -10.39 -3.71 -0.21
C LEU A 73 -9.28 -4.79 -0.21
N ALA A 74 -8.07 -4.44 0.21
CA ALA A 74 -6.97 -5.39 0.33
C ALA A 74 -7.27 -6.49 1.36
N ILE A 75 -7.88 -6.16 2.50
CA ILE A 75 -8.32 -7.15 3.50
C ILE A 75 -9.34 -8.12 2.89
N PHE A 76 -10.38 -7.60 2.22
CA PHE A 76 -11.42 -8.45 1.62
C PHE A 76 -10.87 -9.40 0.55
N THR A 77 -9.90 -8.96 -0.24
CA THR A 77 -9.34 -9.75 -1.35
C THR A 77 -8.30 -10.77 -0.90
N THR A 78 -7.53 -10.48 0.15
CA THR A 78 -6.48 -11.38 0.67
C THR A 78 -7.00 -12.48 1.57
N GLN A 79 -8.09 -12.26 2.31
CA GLN A 79 -8.67 -13.29 3.18
C GLN A 79 -9.26 -14.48 2.42
N ASN A 80 -9.58 -14.33 1.13
CA ASN A 80 -10.15 -15.40 0.30
C ASN A 80 -9.09 -16.30 -0.37
N SER A 81 -7.79 -15.98 -0.29
CA SER A 81 -6.72 -16.86 -0.76
C SER A 81 -6.29 -17.83 0.35
N SER A 82 -7.21 -18.64 0.86
CA SER A 82 -6.82 -19.90 1.50
C SER A 82 -6.34 -20.81 0.39
N ASN A 83 -5.04 -20.76 0.09
CA ASN A 83 -4.41 -21.78 -0.73
C ASN A 83 -4.47 -23.07 0.09
N ASP A 84 -5.43 -23.93 -0.24
CA ASP A 84 -5.43 -25.33 0.18
C ASP A 84 -4.24 -26.02 -0.47
N ASN A 85 -3.04 -25.74 0.04
CA ASN A 85 -1.87 -26.57 -0.21
C ASN A 85 -2.04 -27.83 0.66
N LYS A 86 -2.98 -28.68 0.27
CA LYS A 86 -3.03 -30.05 0.76
C LYS A 86 -1.84 -30.76 0.12
N GLY A 87 -0.75 -30.84 0.88
CA GLY A 87 0.40 -31.66 0.53
C GLY A 87 -0.05 -33.12 0.49
N ASP A 88 -0.35 -33.60 -0.71
CA ASP A 88 -0.43 -35.02 -0.99
C ASP A 88 0.98 -35.48 -1.44
N ALA A 89 1.70 -36.15 -0.50
CA ALA A 89 2.67 -37.25 -0.69
C ALA A 89 3.71 -37.28 0.45
#